data_AF-A0A7J0ASR3-F1
#
_entry.id   AF-A0A7J0ASR3-F1
#
_cell.length_a   1.000
_cell.length_b   1.000
_cell.length_c   1.000
_cell.angle_alpha   90.00
_cell.angle_beta   90.00
_cell.angle_gamma   90.00
#
_symmetry.space_group_name_H-M   'P 1'
#
loop_
_entity.id
_entity.type
_entity.pdbx_description
1 polymer ?
#
loop_
_entity_poly.entity_id
_entity_poly.type
_entity_poly.pdbx_seq_one_letter_code
_entity_poly.pdbx_strand_id
1 'polypeptide(L)'
;MSLNGAKAYLVNTGWNGTGKRISIPDTRGIIDDILNGDIEKAPTKVLPYFDFVIPTELPGVNTGILDPRDTYADAKEWDDKAKKLAEMFINNFKKFETNEAGKALVAAGPHI
;
A
#
# COMPACT_ATOMS: atom_id res chain seq x y z
N MET A 1 -16.14 11.02 -0.59
CA MET A 1 -16.40 9.67 -1.17
C MET A 1 -17.88 9.34 -1.16
N SER A 2 -18.58 9.40 -0.02
CA SER A 2 -20.01 9.03 0.08
C SER A 2 -20.94 9.81 -0.87
N LEU A 3 -20.61 11.06 -1.22
CA LEU A 3 -21.44 11.89 -2.10
C LEU A 3 -21.33 11.53 -3.60
N ASN A 4 -20.23 10.93 -4.04
CA ASN A 4 -19.94 10.73 -5.47
C ASN A 4 -19.38 9.33 -5.83
N GLY A 5 -19.29 8.42 -4.85
CA GLY A 5 -18.77 7.06 -5.07
C GLY A 5 -17.27 7.00 -5.40
N ALA A 6 -16.51 8.08 -5.20
CA ALA A 6 -15.09 8.10 -5.50
C ALA A 6 -14.31 7.07 -4.65
N LYS A 7 -13.34 6.41 -5.28
CA LYS A 7 -12.39 5.49 -4.65
C LYS A 7 -11.04 6.19 -4.42
N ALA A 8 -10.28 5.74 -3.44
CA ALA A 8 -8.89 6.16 -3.25
C ALA A 8 -7.95 4.97 -3.32
N TYR A 9 -6.76 5.24 -3.84
CA TYR A 9 -5.66 4.30 -3.97
C TYR A 9 -4.39 4.95 -3.40
N LEU A 10 -3.56 4.15 -2.74
CA LEU A 10 -2.23 4.56 -2.30
C LEU A 10 -1.20 3.98 -3.27
N VAL A 11 -0.46 4.85 -3.97
CA VAL A 11 0.54 4.45 -4.95
C VAL A 11 1.93 4.84 -4.47
N ASN A 12 2.81 3.86 -4.28
CA ASN A 12 4.22 4.11 -3.98
C ASN A 12 4.97 4.49 -5.27
N THR A 13 5.44 5.74 -5.37
CA THR A 13 6.30 6.23 -6.46
C THR A 13 7.78 6.39 -6.03
N GLY A 14 8.09 5.84 -4.86
CA GLY A 14 9.40 5.81 -4.22
C GLY A 14 10.17 4.55 -4.56
N TRP A 15 10.68 3.87 -3.54
CA TRP A 15 11.64 2.77 -3.66
C TRP A 15 11.05 1.41 -3.31
N ASN A 16 11.68 0.34 -3.81
CA ASN A 16 11.37 -1.05 -3.48
C ASN A 16 12.49 -1.71 -2.62
N GLY A 17 12.35 -3.00 -2.33
CA GLY A 17 13.29 -3.76 -1.49
C GLY A 17 14.72 -3.83 -2.02
N THR A 18 14.92 -3.68 -3.34
CA THR A 18 16.26 -3.64 -3.95
C THR A 18 16.96 -2.30 -3.78
N GLY A 19 16.31 -1.30 -3.17
CA GLY A 19 16.82 0.07 -3.07
C GLY A 19 16.72 0.87 -4.38
N LYS A 20 16.10 0.31 -5.42
CA LYS A 20 15.81 1.02 -6.66
C LYS A 20 14.47 1.74 -6.58
N ARG A 21 14.38 2.85 -7.30
CA ARG A 21 13.11 3.55 -7.49
C ARG A 21 12.20 2.72 -8.41
N ILE A 22 10.90 2.68 -8.11
CA ILE A 22 9.91 2.07 -8.99
C ILE A 22 9.95 2.78 -10.35
N SER A 23 9.91 2.00 -11.43
CA SER A 23 10.07 2.57 -12.77
C SER A 23 8.87 3.47 -13.13
N ILE A 24 9.13 4.51 -13.92
CA ILE A 24 8.05 5.38 -14.43
C ILE A 24 7.07 4.58 -15.30
N PRO A 25 7.52 3.67 -16.20
CA PRO A 25 6.61 2.80 -16.94
C PRO A 25 5.68 1.98 -16.03
N ASP A 26 6.20 1.32 -14.99
CA ASP A 26 5.37 0.55 -14.06
C ASP A 26 4.36 1.44 -13.33
N THR A 27 4.81 2.61 -12.85
CA THR A 27 3.93 3.57 -12.19
C THR A 27 2.81 4.02 -13.11
N ARG A 28 3.11 4.32 -14.38
CA ARG A 28 2.10 4.72 -15.37
C ARG A 28 1.12 3.59 -15.64
N GLY A 29 1.58 2.35 -15.79
CA GLY A 29 0.71 1.19 -15.94
C GLY A 29 -0.26 1.03 -14.76
N ILE A 30 0.23 1.18 -13.52
CA ILE A 30 -0.64 1.16 -12.32
C ILE A 30 -1.69 2.28 -12.36
N ILE A 31 -1.31 3.49 -12.77
CA ILE A 31 -2.27 4.61 -12.90
C ILE A 31 -3.29 4.34 -14.00
N ASP A 32 -2.87 3.82 -15.16
CA ASP A 32 -3.77 3.47 -16.25
C ASP A 32 -4.80 2.42 -15.79
N ASP A 33 -4.37 1.41 -15.05
CA ASP A 33 -5.25 0.36 -14.49
C ASP A 33 -6.20 0.85 -13.40
N ILE A 34 -5.80 1.88 -12.64
CA ILE A 34 -6.69 2.59 -11.71
C ILE A 34 -7.78 3.34 -12.47
N LEU A 35 -7.40 4.02 -13.56
CA LEU A 35 -8.32 4.89 -14.31
C LEU A 35 -9.26 4.12 -15.25
N ASN A 36 -8.81 3.00 -15.81
CA ASN A 36 -9.60 2.16 -16.70
C ASN A 36 -10.48 1.14 -15.94
N GLY A 37 -10.26 0.96 -14.63
CA GLY A 37 -11.00 0.07 -13.75
C GLY A 37 -10.54 -1.39 -13.75
N ASP A 38 -9.42 -1.73 -14.40
CA ASP A 38 -8.89 -3.09 -14.42
C ASP A 38 -8.34 -3.51 -13.05
N ILE A 39 -7.82 -2.57 -12.25
CA ILE A 39 -7.42 -2.85 -10.87
C ILE A 39 -8.57 -3.39 -10.01
N GLU A 40 -9.82 -3.07 -10.37
CA GLU A 40 -11.01 -3.48 -9.62
C GLU A 40 -11.43 -4.93 -9.91
N LYS A 41 -10.96 -5.47 -11.04
CA LYS A 41 -11.24 -6.84 -11.50
C LYS A 41 -10.11 -7.79 -11.13
N ALA A 42 -8.94 -7.25 -10.79
CA ALA A 42 -7.76 -8.03 -10.48
C ALA A 42 -7.98 -8.88 -9.22
N PRO A 43 -7.45 -10.11 -9.18
CA PRO A 43 -7.34 -10.85 -7.94
C PRO A 43 -6.48 -10.06 -6.94
N THR A 44 -6.86 -10.12 -5.66
CA THR A 44 -6.22 -9.34 -4.61
C THR A 44 -5.77 -10.21 -3.44
N LYS A 45 -4.85 -9.67 -2.66
CA LYS A 45 -4.44 -10.22 -1.36
C LYS A 45 -4.25 -9.08 -0.36
N VAL A 46 -4.32 -9.42 0.92
CA VAL A 46 -4.08 -8.47 2.01
C VAL A 46 -2.60 -8.50 2.38
N LEU A 47 -1.97 -7.32 2.40
CA LEU A 47 -0.63 -7.11 2.90
C LEU A 47 -0.68 -6.92 4.43
N PRO A 48 0.13 -7.66 5.21
CA PRO A 48 0.04 -7.59 6.67
C PRO A 48 0.52 -6.24 7.21
N TYR A 49 0.22 -5.98 8.49
CA TYR A 49 0.47 -4.77 9.26
C TYR A 49 -0.33 -3.54 8.83
N PHE A 50 -0.49 -3.30 7.53
CA PHE A 50 -1.21 -2.14 6.99
C PHE A 50 -2.62 -2.45 6.48
N ASP A 51 -3.01 -3.73 6.42
CA ASP A 51 -4.26 -4.22 5.82
C ASP A 51 -4.54 -3.73 4.40
N PHE A 52 -3.49 -3.41 3.65
CA PHE A 52 -3.66 -2.97 2.28
C PHE A 52 -4.10 -4.13 1.41
N VAL A 53 -5.20 -3.94 0.69
CA VAL A 53 -5.63 -4.84 -0.39
C VAL A 53 -4.82 -4.47 -1.62
N ILE A 54 -3.91 -5.37 -2.02
CA ILE A 54 -3.04 -5.18 -3.18
C ILE A 54 -3.45 -6.14 -4.31
N PRO A 55 -3.38 -5.71 -5.59
CA PRO A 55 -3.60 -6.61 -6.71
C PRO A 55 -2.45 -7.63 -6.80
N THR A 56 -2.75 -8.86 -7.21
CA THR A 56 -1.71 -9.88 -7.46
C THR A 56 -1.22 -9.86 -8.90
N GLU A 57 -1.97 -9.25 -9.81
CA GLU A 57 -1.61 -9.03 -11.20
C GLU A 57 -2.28 -7.78 -11.76
N LEU A 58 -1.64 -7.16 -12.77
CA LEU A 58 -2.12 -5.98 -13.46
C LEU A 58 -1.64 -6.01 -14.93
N PRO A 59 -2.51 -5.73 -15.91
CA PRO A 59 -2.12 -5.73 -17.33
C PRO A 59 -0.91 -4.83 -17.63
N GLY A 60 0.15 -5.40 -18.19
CA GLY A 60 1.34 -4.63 -18.60
C GLY A 60 2.21 -4.11 -17.45
N VAL A 61 1.90 -4.44 -16.20
CA VAL A 61 2.73 -4.16 -15.02
C VAL A 61 3.47 -5.42 -14.59
N ASN A 62 4.74 -5.28 -14.21
CA ASN A 62 5.52 -6.42 -13.70
C ASN A 62 4.93 -6.95 -12.37
N THR A 63 4.46 -8.19 -12.35
CA THR A 63 3.87 -8.81 -11.15
C THR A 63 4.83 -8.89 -9.97
N GLY A 64 6.14 -9.01 -10.23
CA GLY A 64 7.18 -9.07 -9.19
C GLY A 64 7.39 -7.78 -8.41
N ILE A 65 6.69 -6.68 -8.75
CA ILE A 65 6.71 -5.43 -7.98
C ILE A 65 5.42 -5.16 -7.20
N LEU A 66 4.37 -5.95 -7.42
CA LEU A 66 3.04 -5.70 -6.83
C LEU A 66 2.99 -6.10 -5.35
N ASP A 67 3.65 -7.19 -4.99
CA ASP A 67 3.96 -7.49 -3.60
C ASP A 67 5.32 -6.90 -3.23
N PRO A 68 5.39 -5.92 -2.33
CA PRO A 68 6.67 -5.31 -1.95
C PRO A 68 7.65 -6.33 -1.36
N ARG A 69 7.19 -7.45 -0.78
CA ARG A 69 8.02 -8.52 -0.23
C ARG A 69 8.89 -9.20 -1.28
N ASP A 70 8.39 -9.33 -2.50
CA ASP A 70 9.05 -10.05 -3.59
C ASP A 70 10.28 -9.30 -4.13
N THR A 71 10.43 -8.02 -3.75
CA THR A 71 11.58 -7.19 -4.14
C THR A 71 12.71 -7.19 -3.11
N TYR A 72 12.56 -7.90 -1.99
CA TYR A 72 13.62 -8.10 -1.00
C TYR A 72 14.34 -9.43 -1.25
N ALA A 73 15.63 -9.49 -0.90
CA ALA A 73 16.39 -10.73 -0.95
C ALA A 73 15.94 -11.72 0.14
N ASP A 74 15.47 -11.20 1.28
CA ASP A 74 14.91 -11.96 2.39
C ASP A 74 13.59 -11.30 2.84
N ALA A 75 12.53 -12.10 2.91
CA ALA A 75 11.22 -11.66 3.39
C ALA A 75 11.27 -11.11 4.83
N LYS A 76 12.23 -11.55 5.64
CA LYS A 76 12.45 -11.01 6.99
C LYS A 76 12.88 -9.54 6.96
N GLU A 77 13.67 -9.11 5.98
CA GLU A 77 14.07 -7.71 5.86
C GLU A 77 12.86 -6.80 5.58
N TRP A 78 11.92 -7.28 4.76
CA TRP A 78 10.66 -6.59 4.55
C TRP A 78 9.88 -6.51 5.86
N ASP A 79 9.77 -7.63 6.59
CA ASP A 79 9.02 -7.72 7.85
C ASP A 79 9.51 -6.71 8.90
N ASP A 80 10.83 -6.68 9.14
CA ASP A 80 11.46 -5.78 10.11
C ASP A 80 11.24 -4.30 9.72
N LYS A 81 11.34 -3.97 8.42
CA LYS A 81 11.10 -2.62 7.91
C LYS A 81 9.62 -2.23 7.96
N ALA A 82 8.72 -3.16 7.66
CA ALA A 82 7.28 -2.94 7.68
C ALA A 82 6.80 -2.66 9.10
N LYS A 83 7.24 -3.45 10.09
CA LYS A 83 6.96 -3.21 11.52
C LYS A 83 7.47 -1.85 11.97
N LYS A 84 8.73 -1.52 11.67
CA LYS A 84 9.29 -0.21 12.02
C LYS A 84 8.49 0.95 11.41
N LEU A 85 8.07 0.83 10.16
CA LEU A 85 7.24 1.85 9.52
C LEU A 85 5.86 1.93 10.18
N ALA A 86 5.22 0.79 10.48
CA ALA A 86 3.96 0.74 11.21
C ALA A 86 4.05 1.45 12.56
N GLU A 87 5.12 1.20 13.35
CA GLU A 87 5.35 1.91 14.62
C GLU A 87 5.47 3.43 14.42
N MET A 88 6.14 3.88 13.37
CA MET A 88 6.25 5.30 13.05
C MET A 88 4.90 5.93 12.72
N PHE A 89 4.04 5.23 11.96
CA PHE A 89 2.67 5.67 11.68
C PHE A 89 1.84 5.73 12.96
N ILE A 90 1.83 4.67 13.77
CA ILE A 90 1.10 4.60 15.04
C ILE A 90 1.53 5.74 15.97
N ASN A 91 2.84 5.93 16.16
CA ASN A 91 3.36 6.97 17.04
C ASN A 91 3.06 8.39 16.53
N ASN A 92 3.13 8.60 15.22
CA ASN A 92 2.76 9.90 14.66
C ASN A 92 1.26 10.17 14.80
N PHE A 93 0.43 9.14 14.66
CA PHE A 93 -1.03 9.29 14.65
C PHE A 93 -1.62 9.67 16.02
N LYS A 94 -0.94 9.35 17.12
CA LYS A 94 -1.33 9.74 18.50
C LYS A 94 -1.70 11.22 18.66
N LYS A 95 -1.09 12.10 17.87
CA LYS A 95 -1.37 13.56 17.87
C LYS A 95 -2.79 13.90 17.38
N PHE A 96 -3.45 12.99 16.68
CA PHE A 96 -4.78 13.16 16.09
C PHE A 96 -5.88 12.46 16.89
N GLU A 97 -5.55 11.70 17.94
CA GLU A 97 -6.51 11.02 18.83
C GLU A 97 -7.21 11.95 19.84
N THR A 98 -7.26 13.25 19.53
CA THR A 98 -7.76 14.30 20.43
C THR A 98 -9.29 14.38 20.49
N ASN A 99 -10.00 13.64 19.63
CA ASN A 99 -11.45 13.53 19.60
C ASN A 99 -11.90 12.12 19.20
N GLU A 100 -13.18 11.82 19.34
CA GLU A 100 -13.74 10.48 19.07
C GLU A 100 -13.57 10.05 17.61
N ALA A 101 -13.64 10.99 16.65
CA ALA A 101 -13.42 10.68 15.25
C ALA A 101 -11.97 10.24 14.99
N GLY A 102 -10.99 10.93 15.57
CA GLY A 102 -9.58 10.57 15.50
C GLY A 102 -9.28 9.21 16.13
N LYS A 103 -9.84 8.94 17.31
CA LYS A 103 -9.71 7.63 17.98
C LYS A 103 -10.30 6.51 17.13
N ALA A 104 -11.46 6.73 16.50
CA ALA A 104 -12.09 5.74 15.63
C ALA A 104 -11.23 5.38 14.40
N LEU A 105 -10.39 6.30 13.92
CA LEU A 105 -9.49 6.06 12.78
C LEU A 105 -8.28 5.19 13.11
N VAL A 106 -7.93 5.00 14.39
CA VAL A 106 -6.81 4.14 14.80
C VAL A 106 -7.01 2.70 14.32
N ALA A 107 -8.24 2.21 14.30
CA ALA A 107 -8.58 0.87 13.83
C ALA A 107 -8.33 0.65 12.33
N ALA A 108 -8.22 1.73 11.54
CA ALA A 108 -7.87 1.68 10.11
C ALA A 108 -6.37 1.91 9.85
N GLY A 109 -5.60 2.18 10.91
CA GLY A 109 -4.15 2.34 10.84
C GLY A 109 -3.41 0.99 10.92
N PRO A 110 -2.07 1.03 10.91
CA PRO A 110 -1.29 -0.19 11.02
C PRO A 110 -1.41 -0.85 12.39
N HIS A 111 -1.31 -2.18 12.43
CA HIS A 111 -1.29 -3.00 13.65
C HIS A 111 -0.08 -3.94 13.61
N ILE A 112 0.53 -4.18 14.78
CA ILE A 112 1.75 -5.02 14.94
C ILE A 112 1.45 -6.13 15.93
#